data_AF-A0A7X3HEU4-F1
#
_entry.id   AF-A0A7X3HEU4-F1
#
_cell.length_a   1.000
_cell.length_b   1.000
_cell.length_c   1.000
_cell.angle_alpha   90.00
_cell.angle_beta   90.00
_cell.angle_gamma   90.00
#
_symmetry.space_group_name_H-M   'P 1'
#
loop_
_entity.id
_entity.type
_entity.pdbx_description
1 polymer ?
#
loop_
_entity_poly.entity_id
_entity_poly.type
_entity_poly.pdbx_seq_one_letter_code
_entity_poly.pdbx_strand_id
1 'polypeptide(L)'
;WFYTGGKNPYGYRGLGEVSVFVFFGLVAVLGTQFTQLGRVTWVGFGCAVAVGAMSAGVNLVNNLGDIPTDSAAGKTTLAVILGDTAPRRLYCVLVAIPFAVSLAFFAVSPWAGIGIIA
;
A
#
# COMPACT_ATOMS: atom_id res chain seq x y z
N TRP A 1 9.99 0.12 -16.14
CA TRP A 1 10.29 -1.01 -17.04
C TRP A 1 10.07 -2.35 -16.35
N PHE A 2 10.78 -2.72 -15.28
CA PHE A 2 10.64 -4.02 -14.58
C PHE A 2 9.29 -4.33 -13.86
N TYR A 3 8.39 -3.35 -13.71
CA TYR A 3 7.06 -3.56 -13.13
C TYR A 3 6.11 -4.28 -14.12
N THR A 4 6.16 -3.92 -15.42
CA THR A 4 5.31 -4.46 -16.50
C THR A 4 6.07 -5.05 -17.70
N GLY A 5 7.38 -4.84 -17.82
CA GLY A 5 8.20 -5.25 -18.97
C GLY A 5 9.51 -5.94 -18.57
N GLY A 6 9.88 -6.98 -19.33
CA GLY A 6 11.07 -7.81 -19.12
C GLY A 6 10.73 -9.31 -19.01
N LYS A 7 11.75 -10.17 -19.00
CA LYS A 7 11.58 -11.64 -18.94
C LYS A 7 10.99 -12.15 -17.61
N ASN A 8 10.91 -11.31 -16.56
CA ASN A 8 10.41 -11.65 -15.22
C ASN A 8 9.80 -10.40 -14.53
N PRO A 9 8.56 -9.99 -14.87
CA PRO A 9 7.95 -8.79 -14.30
C PRO A 9 7.59 -8.98 -12.80
N TYR A 10 7.88 -7.98 -11.96
CA TYR A 10 7.62 -8.08 -10.51
C TYR A 10 6.14 -8.25 -10.14
N GLY A 11 5.22 -7.70 -10.94
CA GLY A 11 3.77 -7.87 -10.76
C GLY A 11 3.30 -9.33 -10.91
N TYR A 12 4.09 -10.17 -11.58
CA TYR A 12 3.81 -11.58 -11.78
C TYR A 12 4.34 -12.49 -10.66
N ARG A 13 4.86 -11.95 -9.54
CA ARG A 13 5.32 -12.76 -8.40
C ARG A 13 4.54 -12.49 -7.10
N GLY A 14 3.40 -11.82 -7.20
CA GLY A 14 2.61 -11.39 -6.04
C GLY A 14 3.31 -10.38 -5.15
N LEU A 15 4.27 -9.61 -5.69
CA LEU A 15 4.98 -8.57 -4.95
C LEU A 15 4.57 -7.15 -5.37
N GLY A 16 3.51 -7.03 -6.18
CA GLY A 16 3.05 -5.74 -6.73
C GLY A 16 2.66 -4.77 -5.61
N GLU A 17 1.80 -5.22 -4.70
CA GLU A 17 1.30 -4.45 -3.56
C GLU A 17 2.43 -4.01 -2.62
N VAL A 18 3.39 -4.91 -2.35
CA VAL A 18 4.57 -4.61 -1.53
C VAL A 18 5.46 -3.57 -2.22
N SER A 19 5.66 -3.69 -3.52
CA SER A 19 6.45 -2.73 -4.30
C SER A 19 5.78 -1.34 -4.28
N VAL A 20 4.47 -1.29 -4.53
CA VAL A 20 3.67 -0.05 -4.48
C VAL A 20 3.76 0.59 -3.10
N PHE A 21 3.62 -0.20 -2.02
CA PHE A 21 3.77 0.29 -0.65
C PHE A 21 5.14 0.92 -0.41
N VAL A 22 6.23 0.24 -0.81
CA VAL A 22 7.59 0.72 -0.59
C VAL A 22 7.87 1.98 -1.40
N PHE A 23 7.54 2.01 -2.69
CA PHE A 23 7.87 3.15 -3.54
C PHE A 23 7.00 4.37 -3.28
N PHE A 24 5.67 4.21 -3.21
CA PHE A 24 4.75 5.33 -3.02
C PHE A 24 4.59 5.74 -1.56
N GLY A 25 4.72 4.80 -0.63
CA GLY A 25 4.72 5.08 0.80
C GLY A 25 6.10 5.51 1.28
N LEU A 26 6.99 4.54 1.50
CA LEU A 26 8.26 4.79 2.19
C LEU A 26 9.19 5.72 1.40
N VAL A 27 9.48 5.40 0.13
CA VAL A 27 10.47 6.14 -0.65
C VAL A 27 9.97 7.54 -1.00
N ALA A 28 8.76 7.67 -1.55
CA ALA A 28 8.24 8.97 -1.96
C ALA A 28 7.97 9.90 -0.77
N VAL A 29 7.29 9.41 0.29
CA VAL A 29 6.94 10.26 1.44
C VAL A 29 8.16 10.58 2.30
N LEU A 30 8.96 9.58 2.68
CA LEU A 30 10.14 9.84 3.52
C LEU A 30 11.25 10.54 2.75
N GLY A 31 11.40 10.25 1.45
CA GLY A 31 12.32 10.97 0.58
C GLY A 31 11.97 12.45 0.51
N THR A 32 10.69 12.78 0.31
CA THR A 32 10.21 14.18 0.33
C THR A 32 10.43 14.81 1.70
N GLN A 33 10.14 14.10 2.78
CA GLN A 33 10.39 14.65 4.11
C GLN A 33 11.89 14.90 4.35
N PHE A 34 12.74 13.97 3.94
CA PHE A 34 14.18 14.09 4.13
C PHE A 34 14.75 15.26 3.34
N THR A 35 14.33 15.47 2.09
CA THR A 35 14.79 16.62 1.29
C THR A 35 14.30 17.95 1.85
N GLN A 36 13.13 18.00 2.48
CA GLN A 36 12.57 19.23 3.05
C GLN A 36 13.07 19.55 4.48
N LEU A 37 13.22 18.53 5.34
CA LEU A 37 13.53 18.69 6.76
C LEU A 37 14.95 18.24 7.13
N GLY A 38 15.70 17.62 6.19
CA GLY A 38 17.02 17.04 6.43
C GLY A 38 17.01 15.79 7.31
N ARG A 39 15.83 15.29 7.71
CA ARG A 39 15.68 14.13 8.60
C ARG A 39 14.34 13.42 8.44
N VAL A 40 14.35 12.14 8.78
CA VAL A 40 13.13 11.33 8.93
C VAL A 40 12.62 11.44 10.38
N THR A 41 11.31 11.50 10.55
CA THR A 41 10.63 11.62 11.85
C THR A 41 9.62 10.50 11.98
N TRP A 42 9.24 10.17 13.22
CA TRP A 42 8.22 9.15 13.50
C TRP A 42 6.86 9.51 12.92
N VAL A 43 6.50 10.81 12.90
CA VAL A 43 5.28 11.30 12.24
C VAL A 43 5.34 11.03 10.74
N GLY A 44 6.46 11.38 10.10
CA GLY A 44 6.71 11.09 8.69
C GLY A 44 6.60 9.61 8.34
N PHE A 45 7.14 8.76 9.20
CA PHE A 45 7.05 7.32 9.04
C PHE A 45 5.60 6.83 9.11
N GLY A 46 4.81 7.30 10.07
CA GLY A 46 3.38 6.99 10.12
C GLY A 46 2.63 7.45 8.87
N CYS A 47 2.89 8.67 8.39
CA CYS A 47 2.30 9.17 7.14
C CYS A 47 2.70 8.32 5.92
N ALA A 48 3.98 7.91 5.84
CA ALA A 48 4.47 7.05 4.77
C ALA A 48 3.77 5.69 4.76
N VAL A 49 3.56 5.10 5.94
CA VAL A 49 2.82 3.84 6.11
C VAL A 49 1.35 4.01 5.70
N ALA A 50 0.68 5.10 6.10
CA ALA A 50 -0.70 5.37 5.72
C ALA A 50 -0.87 5.53 4.19
N VAL A 51 -0.03 6.34 3.55
CA VAL A 51 -0.08 6.57 2.09
C VAL A 51 0.28 5.30 1.31
N GLY A 52 1.31 4.59 1.76
CA GLY A 52 1.71 3.32 1.16
C GLY A 52 0.60 2.27 1.25
N ALA A 53 -0.08 2.17 2.40
CA ALA A 53 -1.17 1.23 2.60
C ALA A 53 -2.37 1.51 1.69
N MET A 54 -2.77 2.78 1.54
CA MET A 54 -3.81 3.17 0.59
C MET A 54 -3.43 2.85 -0.85
N SER A 55 -2.20 3.17 -1.26
CA SER A 55 -1.72 2.90 -2.61
C SER A 55 -1.71 1.39 -2.91
N ALA A 56 -1.23 0.57 -1.96
CA ALA A 56 -1.27 -0.89 -2.06
C ALA A 56 -2.71 -1.43 -2.09
N GLY A 57 -3.63 -0.83 -1.31
CA GLY A 57 -5.05 -1.19 -1.31
C GLY A 57 -5.73 -0.95 -2.66
N VAL A 58 -5.45 0.17 -3.31
CA VAL A 58 -5.94 0.47 -4.67
C VAL A 58 -5.43 -0.55 -5.68
N ASN A 59 -4.14 -0.92 -5.61
CA ASN A 59 -3.61 -1.96 -6.49
C ASN A 59 -4.25 -3.33 -6.21
N LEU A 60 -4.47 -3.66 -4.94
CA LEU A 60 -5.05 -4.94 -4.53
C LEU A 60 -6.52 -5.09 -4.94
N VAL A 61 -7.34 -4.03 -4.84
CA VAL A 61 -8.75 -4.08 -5.27
C VAL A 61 -8.87 -4.26 -6.78
N ASN A 62 -7.97 -3.65 -7.55
CA ASN A 62 -7.89 -3.87 -8.99
C ASN A 62 -7.57 -5.35 -9.29
N ASN A 63 -6.58 -5.92 -8.61
CA ASN A 63 -6.19 -7.31 -8.79
C ASN A 63 -7.23 -8.32 -8.28
N LEU A 64 -8.09 -7.94 -7.33
CA LEU A 64 -9.17 -8.75 -6.79
C LEU A 64 -10.25 -9.07 -7.84
N GLY A 65 -10.61 -8.08 -8.67
CA GLY A 65 -11.56 -8.26 -9.76
C GLY A 65 -11.04 -9.16 -10.88
N ASP A 66 -9.72 -9.17 -11.07
CA ASP A 66 -9.05 -9.88 -12.16
C ASP A 66 -8.67 -11.32 -11.81
N ILE A 67 -8.94 -11.82 -10.58
CA ILE A 67 -8.59 -13.18 -10.15
C ILE A 67 -9.00 -14.28 -11.15
N PRO A 68 -10.25 -14.34 -11.69
CA PRO A 68 -10.63 -15.40 -12.61
C PRO A 68 -9.83 -15.38 -13.91
N THR A 69 -9.62 -14.17 -14.46
CA THR A 69 -8.93 -13.95 -15.73
C THR A 69 -7.42 -14.16 -15.60
N ASP A 70 -6.82 -13.70 -14.50
CA ASP A 70 -5.40 -13.84 -14.20
C ASP A 70 -5.02 -15.29 -13.88
N SER A 71 -5.91 -16.02 -13.19
CA SER A 71 -5.75 -17.46 -12.94
C SER A 71 -5.77 -18.25 -14.24
N ALA A 72 -6.71 -17.94 -15.15
CA ALA A 72 -6.80 -18.59 -16.46
C ALA A 72 -5.61 -18.27 -17.37
N ALA A 73 -5.01 -17.08 -17.24
CA ALA A 73 -3.83 -16.66 -17.99
C ALA A 73 -2.49 -17.12 -17.37
N GLY A 74 -2.52 -17.85 -16.25
CA GLY A 74 -1.32 -18.34 -15.57
C GLY A 74 -0.48 -17.26 -14.88
N LYS A 75 -1.08 -16.11 -14.53
CA LYS A 75 -0.39 -15.06 -13.78
C LYS A 75 -0.36 -15.39 -12.28
N THR A 76 0.79 -15.18 -11.65
CA THR A 76 0.95 -15.31 -10.19
C THR A 76 0.89 -13.95 -9.50
N THR A 77 -0.30 -13.37 -9.40
CA THR A 77 -0.54 -12.15 -8.59
C THR A 77 -0.76 -12.50 -7.12
N LEU A 78 -0.65 -11.53 -6.21
CA LEU A 78 -0.85 -11.77 -4.78
C LEU A 78 -2.26 -12.28 -4.50
N ALA A 79 -3.23 -11.75 -5.25
CA ALA A 79 -4.62 -12.18 -5.18
C ALA A 79 -4.81 -13.64 -5.62
N VAL A 80 -4.16 -14.06 -6.72
CA VAL A 80 -4.19 -15.46 -7.18
C VAL A 80 -3.50 -16.40 -6.18
N ILE A 81 -2.38 -15.98 -5.57
CA ILE A 81 -1.66 -16.79 -4.57
C ILE A 81 -2.47 -16.96 -3.27
N LEU A 82 -3.18 -15.92 -2.84
CA LEU A 82 -3.94 -15.91 -1.58
C LEU A 82 -5.37 -16.47 -1.72
N GLY A 83 -5.89 -16.66 -2.93
CA GLY A 83 -7.27 -17.08 -3.21
C GLY A 83 -8.29 -15.94 -3.06
N ASP A 84 -9.60 -16.21 -3.07
CA ASP A 84 -10.62 -15.14 -3.09
C ASP A 84 -10.82 -14.42 -1.73
N THR A 85 -10.71 -15.14 -0.61
CA THR A 85 -11.07 -14.59 0.71
C THR A 85 -9.95 -13.77 1.36
N ALA A 86 -8.70 -14.19 1.24
CA ALA A 86 -7.59 -13.53 1.93
C ALA A 86 -7.22 -12.13 1.37
N PRO A 87 -7.25 -11.86 0.06
CA PRO A 87 -7.03 -10.53 -0.50
C PRO A 87 -8.10 -9.53 -0.07
N ARG A 88 -9.36 -9.97 0.07
CA ARG A 88 -10.42 -9.12 0.62
C ARG A 88 -10.12 -8.68 2.05
N ARG A 89 -9.63 -9.60 2.90
CA ARG A 89 -9.20 -9.26 4.26
C ARG A 89 -7.99 -8.34 4.26
N LEU A 90 -7.01 -8.61 3.41
CA LEU A 90 -5.83 -7.75 3.27
C LEU A 90 -6.22 -6.34 2.82
N TYR A 91 -7.17 -6.20 1.89
CA TYR A 91 -7.72 -4.91 1.49
C TYR A 91 -8.33 -4.16 2.68
N CYS A 92 -9.18 -4.82 3.47
CA CYS A 92 -9.75 -4.20 4.68
C CYS A 92 -8.66 -3.74 5.67
N VAL A 93 -7.61 -4.54 5.86
CA VAL A 93 -6.48 -4.17 6.73
C VAL A 93 -5.74 -2.96 6.16
N LEU A 94 -5.43 -2.95 4.87
CA LEU A 94 -4.73 -1.84 4.21
C LEU A 94 -5.52 -0.53 4.30
N VAL A 95 -6.84 -0.58 4.12
CA VAL A 95 -7.72 0.58 4.24
C VAL A 95 -7.85 1.05 5.69
N ALA A 96 -7.76 0.15 6.68
CA ALA A 96 -7.84 0.52 8.10
C ALA A 96 -6.56 1.21 8.62
N ILE A 97 -5.40 0.98 8.01
CA ILE A 97 -4.11 1.50 8.47
C ILE A 97 -4.08 3.05 8.59
N PRO A 98 -4.51 3.84 7.59
CA PRO A 98 -4.57 5.30 7.70
C PRO A 98 -5.38 5.80 8.89
N PHE A 99 -6.52 5.16 9.17
CA PHE A 99 -7.35 5.50 10.33
C PHE A 99 -6.65 5.16 11.64
N ALA A 100 -5.99 4.02 11.72
CA ALA A 100 -5.20 3.65 12.89
C ALA A 100 -4.03 4.62 13.13
N VAL A 101 -3.35 5.06 12.06
CA VAL A 101 -2.28 6.08 12.14
C VAL A 101 -2.84 7.44 12.60
N SER A 102 -3.97 7.87 12.03
CA SER A 102 -4.66 9.10 12.42
C SER A 102 -5.05 9.08 13.89
N LEU A 103 -5.62 7.97 14.37
CA LEU A 103 -5.97 7.78 15.77
C LEU A 103 -4.73 7.79 16.68
N ALA A 104 -3.65 7.11 16.28
CA ALA A 104 -2.40 7.10 17.04
C ALA A 104 -1.78 8.51 17.19
N PHE A 105 -1.96 9.36 16.17
CA PHE A 105 -1.47 10.74 16.18
C PHE A 105 -2.41 11.75 16.83
N PHE A 106 -3.64 11.36 17.18
CA PHE A 106 -4.59 12.22 17.86
C PHE A 106 -4.02 12.82 19.17
N ALA A 107 -3.28 12.02 19.94
CA ALA A 107 -2.64 12.46 21.18
C ALA A 107 -1.46 13.44 20.95
N VAL A 108 -0.87 13.44 19.76
CA VAL A 108 0.24 14.34 19.39
C VAL A 108 -0.29 15.65 18.80
N SER A 109 -1.36 15.56 18.01
CA SER A 109 -2.04 16.72 17.42
C SER A 109 -3.53 16.40 17.30
N PRO A 110 -4.42 17.13 17.99
CA PRO A 110 -5.86 16.91 17.90
C PRO A 110 -6.39 17.02 16.46
N TRP A 111 -5.72 17.82 15.61
CA TRP A 111 -6.02 17.95 14.19
C TRP A 111 -5.85 16.65 13.40
N ALA A 112 -5.01 15.72 13.87
CA ALA A 112 -4.88 14.41 13.25
C ALA A 112 -6.20 13.63 13.26
N GLY A 113 -7.12 13.95 14.19
CA GLY A 113 -8.46 13.34 14.28
C GLY A 113 -9.38 13.65 13.10
N ILE A 114 -9.10 14.69 12.30
CA ILE A 114 -9.84 14.96 11.06
C ILE A 114 -9.74 13.77 10.11
N GLY A 115 -8.60 13.06 10.09
CA GLY A 115 -8.39 11.88 9.26
C GLY A 115 -9.31 10.70 9.56
N ILE A 116 -10.04 10.70 10.69
CA ILE A 116 -11.01 9.66 11.05
C ILE A 116 -12.36 9.88 10.35
N ILE A 117 -12.66 11.13 9.95
CA ILE A 117 -13.96 11.52 9.38
C ILE A 117 -13.97 11.37 7.84
N ALA A 118 -12.80 11.21 7.22
CA ALA A 118 -12.61 11.08 5.77
C ALA A 118 -12.92 9.67 5.26
#